data_AF-A0A957YQG0-F1
#
_entry.id   AF-A0A957YQG0-F1
#
_cell.length_a   1.000
_cell.length_b   1.000
_cell.length_c   1.000
_cell.angle_alpha   90.00
_cell.angle_beta   90.00
_cell.angle_gamma   90.00
#
_symmetry.space_group_name_H-M   'P 1'
#
loop_
_entity.id
_entity.type
_entity.pdbx_description
1 polymer ?
#
loop_
_entity_poly.entity_id
_entity_poly.type
_entity_poly.pdbx_seq_one_letter_code
_entity_poly.pdbx_strand_id
1 'polypeptide(L)'
;ELGHLVAGWLVNFQFVALIVGPVKISKNSNGLTITYSGFKAGQLQGRTLSVPNDAQYLRRRFLWFYAGGPLATLLQLLVMLFIGVLMNGMTISYFARQLFSTFTFASALILLFTIFPYRSQEVCTDGFSLWILLFDNNRTEYIVEFQRMAIASKLGTRLSDLNLEPLLNTLTKLKTAQDKLVIQLLYYRHLLDQADATRAAAPLDQCLDLLSQIPNKLIAVFVFAEAAYYEARYNQNALASKKWLDLAKPIYEKNQWLVNRHILKRAESATLLAEGDLAGGYLAAQEGLKLLEQCADPGYVQSERDWLTQLAEEGEPPLEDAVIITQNESRQEAATWLIAKSATGTLLYFGLFFVASVIVFGLILNKDLRYQLIGTYYIRTENYSKAIDYYSQGLEDVDSDEGMARLYLQRSRAFLQQHEYKPAIDDLTQAIKLWPRGRYYLERGIAYYQYKNYFAATFDLNDSLALELDEDEQVTALFYRAAAHTRLKDYDLAIEDYETLLTLSLDTTERQRAQTALNEIKAYIE
;
A
#
# COMPACT_ATOMS: atom_id res chain seq x y z
N GLU A 1 20.85 -0.04 3.88
CA GLU A 1 20.61 0.66 2.59
C GLU A 1 21.69 1.63 2.10
N LEU A 2 21.96 2.77 2.78
CA LEU A 2 22.99 3.72 2.28
C LEU A 2 24.38 3.10 2.14
N GLY A 3 24.72 2.11 2.99
CA GLY A 3 25.94 1.32 2.85
C GLY A 3 26.06 0.61 1.50
N HIS A 4 24.96 0.05 0.97
CA HIS A 4 24.94 -0.55 -0.37
C HIS A 4 25.13 0.48 -1.48
N LEU A 5 24.59 1.69 -1.30
CA LEU A 5 24.74 2.78 -2.27
C LEU A 5 26.22 3.18 -2.40
N VAL A 6 26.88 3.41 -1.26
CA VAL A 6 28.31 3.76 -1.21
C VAL A 6 29.17 2.61 -1.73
N ALA A 7 28.94 1.38 -1.25
CA ALA A 7 29.69 0.22 -1.70
C ALA A 7 29.52 -0.03 -3.21
N GLY A 8 28.28 0.08 -3.71
CA GLY A 8 27.97 -0.01 -5.13
C GLY A 8 28.71 1.02 -5.97
N TRP A 9 28.70 2.28 -5.54
CA TRP A 9 29.45 3.34 -6.20
C TRP A 9 30.96 3.05 -6.26
N LEU A 10 31.55 2.59 -5.15
CA LEU A 10 32.97 2.20 -5.09
C LEU A 10 33.34 1.05 -6.04
N VAL A 11 32.38 0.18 -6.35
CA VAL A 11 32.57 -0.93 -7.30
C VAL A 11 31.98 -0.66 -8.68
N ASN A 12 31.82 0.60 -9.07
CA ASN A 12 31.32 1.00 -10.39
C ASN A 12 29.93 0.43 -10.72
N PHE A 13 29.02 0.43 -9.76
CA PHE A 13 27.59 0.17 -10.00
C PHE A 13 26.86 1.50 -10.18
N GLN A 14 25.93 1.52 -11.12
CA GLN A 14 25.00 2.63 -11.30
C GLN A 14 23.81 2.48 -10.35
N PHE A 15 23.52 3.55 -9.62
CA PHE A 15 22.31 3.67 -8.81
C PHE A 15 21.05 3.65 -9.70
N VAL A 16 20.09 2.81 -9.33
CA VAL A 16 18.77 2.72 -9.99
C VAL A 16 17.68 3.22 -9.06
N ALA A 17 17.58 2.68 -7.84
CA ALA A 17 16.59 3.13 -6.87
C ALA A 17 16.97 2.83 -5.43
N LEU A 18 16.41 3.61 -4.50
CA LEU A 18 16.45 3.42 -3.07
C LEU A 18 15.02 3.41 -2.56
N ILE A 19 14.60 2.30 -1.98
CA ILE A 19 13.28 2.13 -1.39
C ILE A 19 13.47 2.12 0.13
N VAL A 20 12.76 2.99 0.84
CA VAL A 20 12.73 3.02 2.31
C VAL A 20 11.26 3.13 2.71
N GLY A 21 10.69 1.97 3.01
CA GLY A 21 9.27 1.80 3.24
C GLY A 21 8.40 2.32 2.10
N PRO A 22 7.47 3.27 2.32
CA PRO A 22 6.56 3.73 1.28
C PRO A 22 7.20 4.71 0.28
N VAL A 23 8.45 5.12 0.53
CA VAL A 23 9.20 6.08 -0.30
C VAL A 23 10.15 5.33 -1.22
N LYS A 24 10.07 5.63 -2.52
CA LYS A 24 11.02 5.19 -3.53
C LYS A 24 11.69 6.41 -4.15
N ILE A 25 13.01 6.44 -4.12
CA ILE A 25 13.84 7.40 -4.86
C ILE A 25 14.43 6.62 -6.04
N SER A 26 14.09 6.95 -7.27
CA SER A 26 14.65 6.29 -8.46
C SER A 26 15.35 7.27 -9.38
N LYS A 27 16.32 6.77 -10.14
CA LYS A 27 17.01 7.52 -11.19
C LYS A 27 16.48 7.08 -12.55
N ASN A 28 15.76 7.99 -13.21
CA ASN A 28 15.24 7.81 -14.56
C ASN A 28 16.12 8.61 -15.56
N SER A 29 15.81 8.50 -16.86
CA SER A 29 16.47 9.29 -17.92
C SER A 29 16.43 10.81 -17.67
N ASN A 30 15.34 11.29 -17.07
CA ASN A 30 15.11 12.71 -16.78
C ASN A 30 15.64 13.18 -15.41
N GLY A 31 16.38 12.33 -14.68
CA GLY A 31 16.94 12.66 -13.37
C GLY A 31 16.37 11.83 -12.22
N LEU A 32 16.40 12.37 -11.00
CA LEU A 32 15.89 11.69 -9.80
C LEU A 32 14.38 11.94 -9.64
N THR A 33 13.64 10.88 -9.41
CA THR A 33 12.20 10.90 -9.14
C THR A 33 11.95 10.33 -7.75
N ILE A 34 11.10 10.99 -6.98
CA ILE A 34 10.66 10.53 -5.67
C ILE A 34 9.18 10.17 -5.76
N THR A 35 8.83 8.94 -5.37
CA THR A 35 7.46 8.42 -5.42
C THR A 35 7.05 7.93 -4.03
N TYR A 36 5.81 8.22 -3.65
CA TYR A 36 5.19 7.76 -2.40
C TYR A 36 3.95 6.94 -2.74
N SER A 37 3.81 5.76 -2.13
CA SER A 37 2.75 4.79 -2.47
C SER A 37 1.67 4.60 -1.40
N GLY A 38 1.64 5.47 -0.38
CA GLY A 38 0.83 5.25 0.82
C GLY A 38 1.45 4.21 1.75
N PHE A 39 1.10 4.25 3.03
CA PHE A 39 1.60 3.27 4.02
C PHE A 39 0.74 2.01 3.98
N LYS A 40 1.34 0.86 3.64
CA LYS A 40 0.70 -0.46 3.75
C LYS A 40 1.38 -1.29 4.84
N ALA A 41 0.59 -2.04 5.62
CA ALA A 41 1.12 -2.98 6.60
C ALA A 41 2.09 -3.97 5.91
N GLY A 42 3.34 -4.03 6.38
CA GLY A 42 4.42 -4.84 5.78
C GLY A 42 5.46 -4.07 4.96
N GLN A 43 5.23 -2.80 4.62
CA GLN A 43 6.20 -1.94 3.89
C GLN A 43 7.24 -1.27 4.82
N LEU A 44 7.79 -1.97 5.81
CA LEU A 44 8.89 -1.42 6.64
C LEU A 44 10.27 -1.85 6.14
N GLN A 45 10.36 -2.36 4.91
CA GLN A 45 11.61 -2.83 4.32
C GLN A 45 12.34 -1.71 3.58
N GLY A 46 13.68 -1.78 3.63
CA GLY A 46 14.57 -0.96 2.83
C GLY A 46 15.23 -1.79 1.73
N ARG A 47 15.43 -1.22 0.55
CA ARG A 47 16.21 -1.86 -0.53
C ARG A 47 16.92 -0.84 -1.40
N THR A 48 18.22 -0.98 -1.55
CA THR A 48 19.01 -0.30 -2.57
C THR A 48 19.12 -1.18 -3.82
N LEU A 49 18.71 -0.63 -4.96
CA LEU A 49 18.85 -1.22 -6.28
C LEU A 49 19.96 -0.48 -7.03
N SER A 50 21.03 -1.21 -7.33
CA SER A 50 22.14 -0.75 -8.15
C SER A 50 22.50 -1.85 -9.14
N VAL A 51 22.90 -1.45 -10.35
CA VAL A 51 23.23 -2.36 -11.45
C VAL A 51 24.68 -2.12 -11.87
N PRO A 52 25.49 -3.17 -12.10
CA PRO A 52 26.85 -3.01 -12.63
C PRO A 52 26.88 -2.30 -13.99
N ASN A 53 27.90 -1.48 -14.22
CA ASN A 53 28.13 -0.83 -15.52
C ASN A 53 28.83 -1.73 -16.55
N ASP A 54 29.52 -2.77 -16.08
CA ASP A 54 30.35 -3.66 -16.89
C ASP A 54 30.42 -5.05 -16.23
N ALA A 55 30.74 -6.08 -17.01
CA ALA A 55 30.73 -7.46 -16.55
C ALA A 55 32.05 -7.96 -15.94
N GLN A 56 33.00 -7.07 -15.63
CA GLN A 56 34.30 -7.46 -15.08
C GLN A 56 34.21 -7.72 -13.58
N TYR A 57 34.82 -8.84 -13.14
CA TYR A 57 34.96 -9.22 -11.73
C TYR A 57 33.66 -9.19 -10.92
N LEU A 58 32.52 -9.52 -11.54
CA LEU A 58 31.18 -9.38 -10.95
C LEU A 58 31.06 -10.03 -9.57
N ARG A 59 31.55 -11.26 -9.37
CA ARG A 59 31.52 -11.93 -8.06
C ARG A 59 32.14 -11.08 -6.95
N ARG A 60 33.34 -10.54 -7.19
CA ARG A 60 34.07 -9.71 -6.21
C ARG A 60 33.35 -8.40 -5.93
N ARG A 61 32.76 -7.79 -6.96
CA ARG A 61 32.04 -6.51 -6.83
C ARG A 61 30.71 -6.69 -6.09
N PHE A 62 29.97 -7.75 -6.37
CA PHE A 62 28.76 -8.10 -5.61
C PHE A 62 29.06 -8.43 -4.15
N LEU A 63 30.20 -9.08 -3.84
CA LEU A 63 30.62 -9.28 -2.45
C LEU A 63 30.75 -7.94 -1.70
N TRP A 64 31.43 -6.96 -2.30
CA TRP A 64 31.53 -5.61 -1.72
C TRP A 64 30.18 -4.91 -1.62
N PHE A 65 29.35 -5.00 -2.66
CA PHE A 65 28.00 -4.41 -2.66
C PHE A 65 27.15 -4.93 -1.50
N TYR A 66 27.04 -6.26 -1.32
CA TYR A 66 26.26 -6.85 -0.23
C TYR A 66 26.93 -6.66 1.13
N ALA A 67 28.26 -6.65 1.22
CA ALA A 67 28.97 -6.33 2.46
C ALA A 67 28.74 -4.88 2.92
N GLY A 68 28.41 -3.96 1.99
CA GLY A 68 28.17 -2.55 2.29
C GLY A 68 27.09 -2.32 3.35
N GLY A 69 26.02 -3.10 3.36
CA GLY A 69 24.93 -3.01 4.36
C GLY A 69 25.42 -3.32 5.79
N PRO A 70 25.92 -4.53 6.05
CA PRO A 70 26.49 -4.91 7.34
C PRO A 70 27.66 -4.02 7.78
N LEU A 71 28.58 -3.65 6.88
CA LEU A 71 29.73 -2.80 7.22
C LEU A 71 29.31 -1.40 7.63
N ALA A 72 28.34 -0.79 6.94
CA ALA A 72 27.81 0.52 7.33
C ALA A 72 27.09 0.45 8.68
N THR A 73 26.34 -0.62 8.94
CA THR A 73 25.65 -0.84 10.22
C THR A 73 26.64 -1.06 11.36
N LEU A 74 27.73 -1.80 11.11
CA LEU A 74 28.82 -1.99 12.07
C LEU A 74 29.53 -0.66 12.36
N LEU A 75 29.85 0.13 11.34
CA LEU A 75 30.47 1.44 11.51
C LEU A 75 29.56 2.37 12.34
N GLN A 76 28.27 2.41 12.05
CA GLN A 76 27.29 3.17 12.82
C GLN A 76 27.27 2.73 14.28
N LEU A 77 27.26 1.41 14.55
CA LEU A 77 27.29 0.89 15.91
C LEU A 77 28.57 1.29 16.65
N LEU A 78 29.74 1.20 16.01
CA LEU A 78 31.02 1.60 16.60
C LEU A 78 31.04 3.10 16.92
N VAL A 79 30.52 3.95 16.03
CA VAL A 79 30.38 5.39 16.27
C VAL A 79 29.45 5.66 17.44
N MET A 80 28.32 4.96 17.52
CA MET A 80 27.39 5.08 18.65
C MET A 80 28.04 4.62 19.97
N LEU A 81 28.75 3.50 19.99
CA LEU A 81 29.45 3.06 21.21
C LEU A 81 30.51 4.08 21.65
N PHE A 82 31.26 4.63 20.69
CA PHE A 82 32.25 5.68 20.96
C PHE A 82 31.62 6.96 21.53
N ILE A 83 30.54 7.46 20.91
CA ILE A 83 29.78 8.61 21.43
C ILE A 83 29.23 8.29 22.83
N GLY A 84 28.75 7.07 23.06
CA GLY A 84 28.27 6.64 24.38
C GLY A 84 29.34 6.72 25.46
N VAL A 85 30.60 6.40 25.13
CA VAL A 85 31.75 6.59 26.03
C VAL A 85 32.00 8.06 26.30
N LEU A 86 31.96 8.92 25.27
CA LEU A 86 32.15 10.38 25.42
C LEU A 86 31.03 11.04 26.24
N MET A 87 29.81 10.53 26.15
CA MET A 87 28.67 10.99 26.95
C MET A 87 28.80 10.64 28.44
N ASN A 88 29.73 9.75 28.81
CA ASN A 88 29.94 9.37 30.20
C ASN A 88 30.61 10.53 30.96
N GLY A 89 29.88 11.14 31.89
CA GLY A 89 30.31 12.34 32.61
C GLY A 89 29.71 13.66 32.10
N MET A 90 29.00 13.66 30.97
CA MET A 90 28.24 14.82 30.52
C MET A 90 26.85 14.86 31.17
N THR A 91 26.40 16.06 31.55
CA THR A 91 25.01 16.31 31.96
C THR A 91 24.09 16.33 30.75
N ILE A 92 23.50 15.18 30.45
CA ILE A 92 22.54 14.98 29.36
C ILE A 92 21.21 14.57 29.98
N SER A 93 20.09 15.03 29.40
CA SER A 93 18.77 14.66 29.91
C SER A 93 18.57 13.14 29.90
N TYR A 94 17.85 12.63 30.89
CA TYR A 94 17.52 11.21 30.98
C TYR A 94 16.86 10.69 29.69
N PHE A 95 15.95 11.49 29.13
CA PHE A 95 15.28 11.20 27.87
C PHE A 95 16.27 11.00 26.71
N ALA A 96 17.21 11.94 26.52
CA ALA A 96 18.19 11.86 25.44
C ALA A 96 19.13 10.64 25.61
N ARG A 97 19.50 10.30 26.86
CA ARG A 97 20.30 9.11 27.15
C ARG A 97 19.54 7.82 26.80
N GLN A 98 18.26 7.72 27.16
CA GLN A 98 17.44 6.55 26.83
C GLN A 98 17.20 6.40 25.33
N LEU A 99 16.93 7.51 24.64
CA LEU A 99 16.79 7.53 23.18
C LEU A 99 18.06 7.00 22.51
N PHE A 100 19.22 7.50 22.95
CA PHE A 100 20.52 7.08 22.44
C PHE A 100 20.81 5.59 22.69
N SER A 101 20.56 5.09 23.90
CA SER A 101 20.71 3.67 24.24
C SER A 101 19.81 2.78 23.38
N THR A 102 18.57 3.21 23.14
CA THR A 102 17.61 2.49 22.29
C THR A 102 18.09 2.41 20.84
N PHE A 103 18.57 3.53 20.27
CA PHE A 103 19.15 3.53 18.91
C PHE A 103 20.39 2.64 18.80
N THR A 104 21.28 2.70 19.79
CA THR A 104 22.48 1.84 19.84
C THR A 104 22.10 0.36 19.85
N PHE A 105 21.13 -0.02 20.70
CA PHE A 105 20.63 -1.39 20.78
C PHE A 105 19.95 -1.83 19.47
N ALA A 106 19.11 -0.98 18.88
CA ALA A 106 18.47 -1.26 17.60
C ALA A 106 19.50 -1.46 16.47
N SER A 107 20.55 -0.63 16.41
CA SER A 107 21.65 -0.80 15.45
C SER A 107 22.39 -2.14 15.64
N ALA A 108 22.60 -2.58 16.88
CA ALA A 108 23.19 -3.89 17.15
C ALA A 108 22.29 -5.05 16.69
N LEU A 109 20.97 -4.96 16.92
CA LEU A 109 20.02 -5.96 16.42
C LEU A 109 19.99 -6.01 14.89
N ILE A 110 19.94 -4.87 14.21
CA ILE A 110 19.97 -4.80 12.74
C ILE A 110 21.27 -5.41 12.20
N LEU A 111 22.41 -5.18 12.85
CA LEU A 111 23.68 -5.80 12.46
C LEU A 111 23.61 -7.34 12.52
N LEU A 112 23.05 -7.89 13.60
CA LEU A 112 22.87 -9.34 13.74
C LEU A 112 21.96 -9.89 12.64
N PHE A 113 20.83 -9.23 12.36
CA PHE A 113 19.90 -9.63 11.30
C PHE A 113 20.50 -9.54 9.90
N THR A 114 21.32 -8.53 9.62
CA THR A 114 21.93 -8.33 8.30
C THR A 114 23.05 -9.33 8.02
N ILE A 115 23.83 -9.73 9.03
CA ILE A 115 24.93 -10.71 8.88
C ILE A 115 24.41 -12.15 8.88
N PHE A 116 23.34 -12.45 9.65
CA PHE A 116 22.84 -13.81 9.76
C PHE A 116 22.30 -14.31 8.41
N PRO A 117 22.77 -15.47 7.90
CA PRO A 117 22.37 -15.97 6.59
C PRO A 117 20.96 -16.57 6.67
N TYR A 118 19.97 -15.73 6.39
CA TYR A 118 18.56 -16.10 6.41
C TYR A 118 17.87 -15.74 5.10
N ARG A 119 16.99 -16.63 4.65
CA ARG A 119 16.13 -16.44 3.48
C ARG A 119 14.70 -16.82 3.83
N SER A 120 13.79 -15.88 3.61
CA SER A 120 12.35 -16.10 3.54
C SER A 120 11.88 -16.22 2.09
N GLN A 121 10.58 -16.40 1.87
CA GLN A 121 10.01 -16.51 0.51
C GLN A 121 10.16 -15.23 -0.32
N GLU A 122 10.18 -14.06 0.32
CA GLU A 122 10.23 -12.75 -0.36
C GLU A 122 11.50 -11.94 -0.06
N VAL A 123 12.15 -12.22 1.07
CA VAL A 123 13.28 -11.42 1.58
C VAL A 123 14.49 -12.29 1.87
N CYS A 124 15.65 -11.80 1.43
CA CYS A 124 16.95 -12.38 1.65
C CYS A 124 17.79 -11.39 2.46
N THR A 125 18.50 -11.85 3.50
CA THR A 125 19.46 -10.99 4.20
C THR A 125 20.74 -10.83 3.38
N ASP A 126 21.50 -9.76 3.65
CA ASP A 126 22.80 -9.55 3.03
C ASP A 126 23.76 -10.70 3.34
N GLY A 127 23.70 -11.23 4.57
CA GLY A 127 24.45 -12.40 5.01
C GLY A 127 24.18 -13.64 4.15
N PHE A 128 22.93 -13.86 3.73
CA PHE A 128 22.61 -14.97 2.84
C PHE A 128 23.13 -14.73 1.42
N SER A 129 23.04 -13.50 0.91
CA SER A 129 23.65 -13.12 -0.38
C SER A 129 25.17 -13.31 -0.38
N LEU A 130 25.83 -12.91 0.71
CA LEU A 130 27.28 -13.13 0.92
C LEU A 130 27.60 -14.62 1.00
N TRP A 131 26.81 -15.39 1.75
CA TRP A 131 27.00 -16.83 1.88
C TRP A 131 26.93 -17.54 0.51
N ILE A 132 25.95 -17.18 -0.33
CA ILE A 132 25.88 -17.68 -1.72
C ILE A 132 27.18 -17.37 -2.46
N LEU A 133 27.57 -16.09 -2.49
CA LEU A 133 28.72 -15.62 -3.25
C LEU A 133 30.05 -16.20 -2.78
N LEU A 134 30.15 -16.61 -1.52
CA LEU A 134 31.37 -17.21 -0.94
C LEU A 134 31.38 -18.74 -1.09
N PHE A 135 30.25 -19.41 -0.91
CA PHE A 135 30.22 -20.86 -0.68
C PHE A 135 29.36 -21.65 -1.68
N ASP A 136 28.36 -21.05 -2.33
CA ASP A 136 27.51 -21.70 -3.33
C ASP A 136 27.98 -21.35 -4.75
N ASN A 137 28.96 -22.10 -5.25
CA ASN A 137 29.55 -21.87 -6.57
C ASN A 137 28.51 -21.98 -7.71
N ASN A 138 27.58 -22.93 -7.64
CA ASN A 138 26.59 -23.15 -8.70
C ASN A 138 25.64 -21.95 -8.81
N ARG A 139 25.13 -21.47 -7.68
CA ARG A 139 24.24 -20.32 -7.67
C ARG A 139 24.97 -19.00 -7.94
N THR A 140 26.23 -18.90 -7.54
CA THR A 140 27.09 -17.77 -7.89
C THR A 140 27.32 -17.68 -9.39
N GLU A 141 27.60 -18.81 -10.05
CA GLU A 141 27.75 -18.88 -11.51
C GLU A 141 26.49 -18.37 -12.21
N TYR A 142 25.31 -18.85 -11.80
CA TYR A 142 24.02 -18.36 -12.28
C TYR A 142 23.86 -16.84 -12.10
N ILE A 143 24.10 -16.30 -10.90
CA ILE A 143 23.95 -14.86 -10.63
C ILE A 143 24.89 -14.05 -11.53
N VAL A 144 26.15 -14.49 -11.69
CA VAL A 144 27.15 -13.79 -12.50
C VAL A 144 26.76 -13.78 -13.98
N GLU A 145 26.37 -14.93 -14.53
CA GLU A 145 26.00 -15.03 -15.95
C GLU A 145 24.68 -14.33 -16.25
N PHE A 146 23.69 -14.40 -15.35
CA PHE A 146 22.46 -13.62 -15.47
C PHE A 146 22.75 -12.11 -15.49
N GLN A 147 23.63 -11.63 -14.60
CA GLN A 147 24.02 -10.21 -14.57
C GLN A 147 24.82 -9.81 -15.81
N ARG A 148 25.69 -10.68 -16.34
CA ARG A 148 26.42 -10.43 -17.59
C ARG A 148 25.45 -10.18 -18.75
N MET A 149 24.40 -11.00 -18.86
CA MET A 149 23.36 -10.82 -19.87
C MET A 149 22.55 -9.54 -19.66
N ALA A 150 22.14 -9.26 -18.42
CA ALA A 150 21.40 -8.03 -18.10
C ALA A 150 22.22 -6.76 -18.45
N ILE A 151 23.54 -6.79 -18.24
CA ILE A 151 24.45 -5.71 -18.64
C ILE A 151 24.51 -5.60 -20.17
N ALA A 152 24.65 -6.71 -20.90
CA ALA A 152 24.68 -6.69 -22.36
C ALA A 152 23.38 -6.11 -22.96
N SER A 153 22.23 -6.53 -22.44
CA SER A 153 20.93 -5.95 -22.81
C SER A 153 20.88 -4.45 -22.53
N LYS A 154 21.32 -4.03 -21.34
CA LYS A 154 21.36 -2.60 -20.97
C LYS A 154 22.32 -1.78 -21.85
N LEU A 155 23.37 -2.39 -22.38
CA LEU A 155 24.29 -1.77 -23.35
C LEU A 155 23.72 -1.73 -24.78
N GLY A 156 22.51 -2.25 -24.99
CA GLY A 156 21.77 -2.19 -26.25
C GLY A 156 21.83 -3.49 -27.06
N THR A 157 22.45 -4.56 -26.55
CA THR A 157 22.43 -5.86 -27.24
C THR A 157 21.00 -6.40 -27.26
N ARG A 158 20.47 -6.66 -28.45
CA ARG A 158 19.14 -7.23 -28.64
C ARG A 158 19.04 -8.61 -28.01
N LEU A 159 17.85 -8.97 -27.54
CA LEU A 159 17.58 -10.24 -26.88
C LEU A 159 17.99 -11.44 -27.75
N SER A 160 17.70 -11.44 -29.05
CA SER A 160 18.13 -12.46 -30.03
C SER A 160 19.64 -12.66 -30.12
N ASP A 161 20.42 -11.62 -29.81
CA ASP A 161 21.87 -11.57 -30.00
C ASP A 161 22.64 -11.87 -28.71
N LEU A 162 21.94 -12.06 -27.59
CA LEU A 162 22.55 -12.43 -26.32
C LEU A 162 23.10 -13.85 -26.36
N ASN A 163 24.34 -14.02 -25.89
CA ASN A 163 24.91 -15.35 -25.67
C ASN A 163 24.32 -15.97 -24.38
N LEU A 164 23.32 -16.85 -24.55
CA LEU A 164 22.65 -17.53 -23.44
C LEU A 164 23.31 -18.84 -23.00
N GLU A 165 24.26 -19.38 -23.78
CA GLU A 165 24.84 -20.70 -23.53
C GLU A 165 25.44 -20.84 -22.11
N PRO A 166 26.24 -19.87 -21.59
CA PRO A 166 26.75 -19.95 -20.23
C PRO A 166 25.65 -20.00 -19.18
N LEU A 167 24.56 -19.24 -19.38
CA LEU A 167 23.43 -19.23 -18.45
C LEU A 167 22.65 -20.54 -18.49
N LEU A 168 22.38 -21.07 -19.69
CA LEU A 168 21.68 -22.34 -19.89
C LEU A 168 22.43 -23.52 -19.25
N ASN A 169 23.76 -23.51 -19.32
CA ASN A 169 24.61 -24.53 -18.67
C ASN A 169 24.46 -24.57 -17.13
N THR A 170 23.90 -23.52 -16.52
CA THR A 170 23.63 -23.50 -15.07
C THR A 170 22.33 -24.21 -14.68
N LEU A 171 21.40 -24.45 -15.62
CA LEU A 171 20.06 -25.03 -15.34
C LEU A 171 20.13 -26.37 -14.60
N THR A 172 21.04 -27.24 -15.01
CA THR A 172 21.22 -28.58 -14.44
C THR A 172 21.82 -28.53 -13.03
N LYS A 173 22.56 -27.47 -12.71
CA LYS A 173 23.24 -27.26 -11.43
C LYS A 173 22.35 -26.60 -10.38
N LEU A 174 21.27 -25.92 -10.80
CA LEU A 174 20.36 -25.18 -9.92
C LEU A 174 19.35 -26.10 -9.24
N LYS A 175 19.06 -25.81 -7.96
CA LYS A 175 18.13 -26.61 -7.14
C LYS A 175 16.72 -26.01 -7.10
N THR A 176 16.59 -24.69 -7.18
CA THR A 176 15.30 -24.00 -6.98
C THR A 176 14.52 -23.82 -8.27
N ALA A 177 13.22 -24.14 -8.24
CA ALA A 177 12.31 -23.94 -9.37
C ALA A 177 12.27 -22.48 -9.88
N GLN A 178 12.33 -21.51 -8.95
CA GLN A 178 12.32 -20.08 -9.29
C GLN A 178 13.49 -19.66 -10.18
N ASP A 179 14.73 -20.02 -9.80
CA ASP A 179 15.92 -19.66 -10.58
C ASP A 179 15.89 -20.32 -11.97
N LYS A 180 15.40 -21.58 -12.06
CA LYS A 180 15.21 -22.28 -13.34
C LYS A 180 14.17 -21.59 -14.24
N LEU A 181 13.04 -21.16 -13.66
CA LEU A 181 11.96 -20.51 -14.40
C LEU A 181 12.45 -19.22 -15.05
N VAL A 182 13.23 -18.40 -14.34
CA VAL A 182 13.76 -17.14 -14.90
C VAL A 182 14.64 -17.41 -16.13
N ILE A 183 15.48 -18.45 -16.09
CA ILE A 183 16.31 -18.84 -17.23
C ILE A 183 15.44 -19.32 -18.40
N GLN A 184 14.47 -20.18 -18.13
CA GLN A 184 13.57 -20.70 -19.18
C GLN A 184 12.75 -19.59 -19.83
N LEU A 185 12.27 -18.62 -19.05
CA LEU A 185 11.52 -17.48 -19.55
C LEU A 185 12.39 -16.58 -20.45
N LEU A 186 13.64 -16.34 -20.07
CA LEU A 186 14.60 -15.62 -20.90
C LEU A 186 14.92 -16.39 -22.19
N TYR A 187 15.10 -17.70 -22.09
CA TYR A 187 15.40 -18.56 -23.24
C TYR A 187 14.22 -18.62 -24.22
N TYR A 188 13.00 -18.76 -23.71
CA TYR A 188 11.76 -18.64 -24.47
C TYR A 188 11.75 -17.34 -25.29
N ARG A 189 11.93 -16.19 -24.64
CA ARG A 189 11.87 -14.89 -25.32
C ARG A 189 13.01 -14.70 -26.33
N HIS A 190 14.20 -15.23 -26.05
CA HIS A 190 15.32 -15.21 -26.99
C HIS A 190 15.03 -15.98 -28.28
N LEU A 191 14.46 -17.18 -28.17
CA LEU A 191 14.04 -17.96 -29.33
C LEU A 191 12.89 -17.28 -30.08
N LEU A 192 11.96 -16.67 -29.35
CA LEU A 192 10.84 -15.95 -29.93
C LEU A 192 11.30 -14.73 -30.74
N ASP A 193 12.30 -13.99 -30.25
CA ASP A 193 12.90 -12.83 -30.93
C ASP A 193 13.71 -13.26 -32.17
N GLN A 194 14.21 -14.50 -32.21
CA GLN A 194 14.79 -15.13 -33.40
C GLN A 194 13.73 -15.64 -34.40
N ALA A 195 12.45 -15.38 -34.15
CA ALA A 195 11.31 -15.88 -34.91
C ALA A 195 11.20 -17.43 -34.94
N ASP A 196 11.78 -18.12 -33.95
CA ASP A 196 11.73 -19.58 -33.81
C ASP A 196 10.67 -20.00 -32.77
N ALA A 197 9.40 -19.73 -33.09
CA ALA A 197 8.28 -20.01 -32.21
C ALA A 197 8.18 -21.50 -31.85
N THR A 198 8.45 -22.38 -32.81
CA THR A 198 8.42 -23.85 -32.61
C THR A 198 9.36 -24.29 -31.50
N ARG A 199 10.61 -23.79 -31.47
CA ARG A 199 11.55 -24.10 -30.39
C ARG A 199 11.22 -23.36 -29.10
N ALA A 200 10.58 -22.19 -29.18
CA ALA A 200 10.16 -21.41 -28.02
C ALA A 200 9.07 -22.10 -27.19
N ALA A 201 8.20 -22.93 -27.80
CA ALA A 201 7.14 -23.65 -27.09
C ALA A 201 7.64 -24.43 -25.86
N ALA A 202 8.69 -25.24 -26.02
CA ALA A 202 9.16 -26.14 -24.97
C ALA A 202 9.68 -25.40 -23.71
N PRO A 203 10.51 -24.34 -23.81
CA PRO A 203 10.86 -23.50 -22.66
C PRO A 203 9.67 -22.83 -21.97
N LEU A 204 8.63 -22.44 -22.72
CA LEU A 204 7.41 -21.87 -22.16
C LEU A 204 6.63 -22.90 -21.34
N ASP A 205 6.45 -24.11 -21.87
CA ASP A 205 5.81 -25.22 -21.15
C ASP A 205 6.56 -25.54 -19.85
N GLN A 206 7.91 -25.56 -19.90
CA GLN A 206 8.73 -25.74 -18.70
C GLN A 206 8.53 -24.61 -17.68
N CYS A 207 8.30 -23.36 -18.11
CA CYS A 207 7.96 -22.28 -17.20
C CYS A 207 6.64 -22.56 -16.48
N LEU A 208 5.61 -23.00 -17.23
CA LEU A 208 4.29 -23.33 -16.68
C LEU A 208 4.37 -24.50 -15.68
N ASP A 209 5.14 -25.54 -15.99
CA ASP A 209 5.36 -26.66 -15.07
C ASP A 209 6.05 -26.22 -13.76
N LEU A 210 7.06 -25.35 -13.87
CA LEU A 210 7.80 -24.84 -12.73
C LEU A 210 6.96 -23.93 -11.83
N LEU A 211 5.94 -23.25 -12.36
CA LEU A 211 5.05 -22.40 -11.56
C LEU A 211 4.33 -23.17 -10.45
N SER A 212 3.98 -24.43 -10.69
CA SER A 212 3.32 -25.29 -9.67
C SER A 212 4.16 -25.47 -8.40
N GLN A 213 5.49 -25.32 -8.52
CA GLN A 213 6.46 -25.48 -7.43
C GLN A 213 6.82 -24.13 -6.78
N ILE A 214 6.31 -23.01 -7.30
CA ILE A 214 6.66 -21.66 -6.85
C ILE A 214 5.47 -21.06 -6.11
N PRO A 215 5.58 -20.81 -4.78
CA PRO A 215 4.49 -20.25 -3.99
C PRO A 215 4.21 -18.76 -4.30
N ASN A 216 5.16 -18.05 -4.92
CA ASN A 216 5.05 -16.62 -5.22
C ASN A 216 4.26 -16.38 -6.52
N LYS A 217 3.12 -15.70 -6.40
CA LYS A 217 2.24 -15.38 -7.53
C LYS A 217 2.75 -14.26 -8.43
N LEU A 218 3.70 -13.42 -7.99
CA LEU A 218 4.15 -12.27 -8.78
C LEU A 218 4.86 -12.73 -10.07
N ILE A 219 5.72 -13.75 -10.01
CA ILE A 219 6.42 -14.21 -11.23
C ILE A 219 5.47 -14.87 -12.23
N ALA A 220 4.36 -15.42 -11.74
CA ALA A 220 3.35 -16.06 -12.56
C ALA A 220 2.69 -15.08 -13.54
N VAL A 221 2.59 -13.79 -13.19
CA VAL A 221 2.01 -12.77 -14.08
C VAL A 221 2.74 -12.69 -15.42
N PHE A 222 4.07 -12.80 -15.41
CA PHE A 222 4.88 -12.72 -16.62
C PHE A 222 4.70 -13.96 -17.48
N VAL A 223 4.71 -15.13 -16.85
CA VAL A 223 4.54 -16.41 -17.56
C VAL A 223 3.14 -16.52 -18.15
N PHE A 224 2.09 -16.13 -17.42
CA PHE A 224 0.72 -16.14 -17.93
C PHE A 224 0.54 -15.14 -19.08
N ALA A 225 1.15 -13.94 -19.00
CA ALA A 225 1.10 -13.00 -20.11
C ALA A 225 1.84 -13.53 -21.35
N GLU A 226 2.99 -14.20 -21.20
CA GLU A 226 3.66 -14.86 -22.34
C GLU A 226 2.86 -16.02 -22.90
N ALA A 227 2.25 -16.85 -22.05
CA ALA A 227 1.39 -17.94 -22.49
C ALA A 227 0.17 -17.42 -23.25
N ALA A 228 -0.45 -16.34 -22.78
CA ALA A 228 -1.52 -15.66 -23.49
C ALA A 228 -1.06 -15.18 -24.87
N TYR A 229 0.05 -14.46 -24.92
CA TYR A 229 0.61 -13.97 -26.18
C TYR A 229 0.91 -15.12 -27.16
N TYR A 230 1.54 -16.19 -26.67
CA TYR A 230 1.91 -17.33 -27.51
C TYR A 230 0.69 -18.04 -28.10
N GLU A 231 -0.33 -18.31 -27.27
CA GLU A 231 -1.59 -18.94 -27.70
C GLU A 231 -2.33 -18.10 -28.74
N ALA A 232 -2.42 -16.79 -28.53
CA ALA A 232 -3.09 -15.91 -29.48
C ALA A 232 -2.32 -15.81 -30.79
N ARG A 233 -1.00 -15.58 -30.73
CA ARG A 233 -0.19 -15.23 -31.89
C ARG A 233 0.21 -16.42 -32.74
N TYR A 234 0.62 -17.53 -32.13
CA TYR A 234 1.21 -18.66 -32.84
C TYR A 234 0.25 -19.85 -32.94
N ASN A 235 -0.59 -20.07 -31.93
CA ASN A 235 -1.59 -21.13 -31.97
C ASN A 235 -2.96 -20.68 -32.51
N GLN A 236 -3.15 -19.36 -32.75
CA GLN A 236 -4.42 -18.76 -33.17
C GLN A 236 -5.59 -19.14 -32.25
N ASN A 237 -5.30 -19.30 -30.95
CA ASN A 237 -6.24 -19.78 -29.94
C ASN A 237 -6.61 -18.68 -28.95
N ALA A 238 -7.50 -17.78 -29.39
CA ALA A 238 -7.97 -16.66 -28.58
C ALA A 238 -8.60 -17.11 -27.25
N LEU A 239 -9.33 -18.25 -27.24
CA LEU A 239 -9.97 -18.76 -26.05
C LEU A 239 -8.96 -19.21 -24.98
N ALA A 240 -7.90 -19.92 -25.37
CA ALA A 240 -6.83 -20.29 -24.45
C ALA A 240 -6.06 -19.06 -23.97
N SER A 241 -5.79 -18.12 -24.87
CA SER A 241 -5.13 -16.86 -24.53
C SER A 241 -5.87 -16.06 -23.45
N LYS A 242 -7.19 -15.92 -23.60
CA LYS A 242 -8.06 -15.22 -22.63
C LYS A 242 -8.02 -15.86 -21.24
N LYS A 243 -8.02 -17.20 -21.16
CA LYS A 243 -7.89 -17.91 -19.88
C LYS A 243 -6.59 -17.55 -19.15
N TRP A 244 -5.48 -17.41 -19.87
CA TRP A 244 -4.22 -16.99 -19.30
C TRP A 244 -4.25 -15.52 -18.85
N LEU A 245 -4.86 -14.62 -19.64
CA LEU A 245 -5.05 -13.22 -19.23
C LEU A 245 -5.90 -13.08 -17.97
N ASP A 246 -6.97 -13.86 -17.82
CA ASP A 246 -7.83 -13.85 -16.64
C ASP A 246 -7.07 -14.28 -15.36
N LEU A 247 -6.04 -15.12 -15.50
CA LEU A 247 -5.14 -15.46 -14.41
C LEU A 247 -4.10 -14.36 -14.12
N ALA A 248 -3.65 -13.64 -15.15
CA ALA A 248 -2.64 -12.59 -15.03
C ALA A 248 -3.20 -11.29 -14.42
N LYS A 249 -4.37 -10.83 -14.87
CA LYS A 249 -4.96 -9.51 -14.52
C LYS A 249 -5.11 -9.27 -13.01
N PRO A 250 -5.66 -10.19 -12.18
CA PRO A 250 -5.84 -9.94 -10.75
C PRO A 250 -4.50 -9.83 -9.99
N ILE A 251 -3.48 -10.54 -10.44
CA ILE A 251 -2.12 -10.47 -9.86
C ILE A 251 -1.50 -9.12 -10.21
N TYR A 252 -1.69 -8.69 -11.45
CA TYR A 252 -1.22 -7.42 -11.95
C TYR A 252 -1.85 -6.23 -11.19
N GLU A 253 -3.17 -6.20 -11.05
CA GLU A 253 -3.91 -5.11 -10.37
C GLU A 253 -3.46 -4.91 -8.91
N LYS A 254 -3.11 -5.99 -8.22
CA LYS A 254 -2.61 -5.92 -6.84
C LYS A 254 -1.16 -5.40 -6.76
N ASN A 255 -0.40 -5.48 -7.85
CA ASN A 255 1.05 -5.25 -7.89
C ASN A 255 1.48 -4.24 -8.97
N GLN A 256 0.62 -3.28 -9.30
CA GLN A 256 0.82 -2.28 -10.37
C GLN A 256 2.17 -1.53 -10.32
N TRP A 257 2.82 -1.47 -9.16
CA TRP A 257 4.11 -0.79 -8.96
C TRP A 257 5.35 -1.66 -9.25
N LEU A 258 5.18 -2.98 -9.40
CA LEU A 258 6.27 -3.97 -9.60
C LEU A 258 6.28 -4.61 -11.00
N VAL A 259 5.20 -4.50 -11.76
CA VAL A 259 5.03 -5.23 -13.02
C VAL A 259 4.99 -4.26 -14.19
N ASN A 260 5.80 -4.53 -15.21
CA ASN A 260 5.79 -3.77 -16.44
C ASN A 260 4.50 -4.07 -17.25
N ARG A 261 3.58 -3.10 -17.36
CA ARG A 261 2.26 -3.32 -17.99
C ARG A 261 2.30 -3.53 -19.50
N HIS A 262 3.38 -3.13 -20.18
CA HIS A 262 3.48 -3.28 -21.62
C HIS A 262 3.41 -4.75 -22.07
N ILE A 263 3.94 -5.69 -21.26
CA ILE A 263 3.87 -7.14 -21.56
C ILE A 263 2.42 -7.64 -21.54
N LEU A 264 1.63 -7.19 -20.56
CA LEU A 264 0.22 -7.53 -20.47
C LEU A 264 -0.55 -6.92 -21.66
N LYS A 265 -0.23 -5.68 -22.02
CA LYS A 265 -0.85 -4.98 -23.15
C LYS A 265 -0.53 -5.63 -24.50
N ARG A 266 0.69 -6.14 -24.67
CA ARG A 266 1.08 -6.95 -25.83
C ARG A 266 0.23 -8.23 -25.94
N ALA A 267 0.05 -8.94 -24.82
CA ALA A 267 -0.79 -10.13 -24.80
C ALA A 267 -2.28 -9.83 -25.03
N GLU A 268 -2.81 -8.76 -24.43
CA GLU A 268 -4.18 -8.26 -24.67
C GLU A 268 -4.40 -7.93 -26.15
N SER A 269 -3.48 -7.17 -26.75
CA SER A 269 -3.53 -6.81 -28.16
C SER A 269 -3.56 -8.05 -29.05
N ALA A 270 -2.63 -8.99 -28.87
CA ALA A 270 -2.62 -10.25 -29.63
C ALA A 270 -3.92 -11.05 -29.47
N THR A 271 -4.48 -11.09 -28.26
CA THR A 271 -5.75 -11.78 -27.98
C THR A 271 -6.92 -11.16 -28.74
N LEU A 272 -7.05 -9.83 -28.69
CA LEU A 272 -8.12 -9.10 -29.36
C LEU A 272 -8.04 -9.26 -30.88
N LEU A 273 -6.84 -9.19 -31.46
CA LEU A 273 -6.63 -9.45 -32.88
C LEU A 273 -7.03 -10.89 -33.26
N ALA A 274 -6.70 -11.87 -32.42
CA ALA A 274 -7.13 -13.27 -32.63
C ALA A 274 -8.65 -13.47 -32.46
N GLU A 275 -9.33 -12.63 -31.67
CA GLU A 275 -10.80 -12.57 -31.57
C GLU A 275 -11.45 -11.83 -32.76
N GLY A 276 -10.67 -11.14 -33.59
CA GLY A 276 -11.13 -10.30 -34.70
C GLY A 276 -11.47 -8.86 -34.33
N ASP A 277 -11.21 -8.43 -33.10
CA ASP A 277 -11.35 -7.04 -32.65
C ASP A 277 -10.09 -6.22 -33.00
N LEU A 278 -10.04 -5.73 -34.24
CA LEU A 278 -8.92 -4.96 -34.77
C LEU A 278 -8.68 -3.66 -33.99
N ALA A 279 -9.75 -2.89 -33.74
CA ALA A 279 -9.66 -1.59 -33.06
C ALA A 279 -9.20 -1.74 -31.60
N GLY A 280 -9.74 -2.73 -30.87
CA GLY A 280 -9.28 -3.05 -29.52
C GLY A 280 -7.83 -3.53 -29.50
N GLY A 281 -7.45 -4.37 -30.47
CA GLY A 281 -6.08 -4.84 -30.66
C GLY A 281 -5.08 -3.69 -30.88
N TYR A 282 -5.41 -2.75 -31.77
CA TYR A 282 -4.63 -1.55 -32.06
C TYR A 282 -4.45 -0.68 -30.80
N LEU A 283 -5.54 -0.36 -30.12
CA LEU A 283 -5.51 0.48 -28.91
C LEU A 283 -4.64 -0.12 -27.82
N ALA A 284 -4.76 -1.43 -27.58
CA ALA A 284 -3.92 -2.13 -26.61
C ALA A 284 -2.44 -2.10 -26.99
N ALA A 285 -2.10 -2.23 -28.28
CA ALA A 285 -0.73 -2.14 -28.77
C ALA A 285 -0.15 -0.73 -28.58
N GLN A 286 -0.91 0.32 -28.91
CA GLN A 286 -0.51 1.71 -28.72
C GLN A 286 -0.27 2.06 -27.25
N GLU A 287 -1.17 1.63 -26.35
CA GLU A 287 -0.96 1.78 -24.90
C GLU A 287 0.32 1.05 -24.45
N GLY A 288 0.57 -0.14 -24.98
CA GLY A 288 1.79 -0.90 -24.76
C GLY A 288 3.06 -0.14 -25.19
N LEU A 289 3.06 0.47 -26.38
CA LEU A 289 4.17 1.26 -26.90
C LEU A 289 4.46 2.48 -26.02
N LYS A 290 3.43 3.22 -25.60
CA LYS A 290 3.55 4.37 -24.70
C LYS A 290 4.16 3.98 -23.35
N LEU A 291 3.77 2.83 -22.82
CA LEU A 291 4.34 2.30 -21.57
C LEU A 291 5.80 1.86 -21.73
N LEU A 292 6.18 1.37 -22.92
CA LEU A 292 7.52 0.90 -23.22
C LEU A 292 8.57 2.03 -23.22
N GLU A 293 8.18 3.27 -23.52
CA GLU A 293 9.06 4.45 -23.47
C GLU A 293 9.67 4.70 -22.07
N GLN A 294 9.01 4.21 -21.02
CA GLN A 294 9.46 4.36 -19.64
C GLN A 294 10.47 3.28 -19.22
N CYS A 295 10.73 2.27 -20.07
CA CYS A 295 11.65 1.19 -19.78
C CYS A 295 13.12 1.60 -19.99
N ALA A 296 13.97 1.30 -18.99
CA ALA A 296 15.37 1.71 -18.96
C ALA A 296 16.37 0.71 -19.59
N ASP A 297 15.89 -0.34 -20.25
CA ASP A 297 16.71 -1.40 -20.86
C ASP A 297 16.60 -1.37 -22.40
N PRO A 298 17.55 -0.72 -23.10
CA PRO A 298 17.46 -0.54 -24.55
C PRO A 298 17.56 -1.84 -25.36
N GLY A 299 18.22 -2.88 -24.87
CA GLY A 299 18.32 -4.18 -25.55
C GLY A 299 16.99 -4.93 -25.54
N TYR A 300 16.36 -4.99 -24.37
CA TYR A 300 15.05 -5.61 -24.19
C TYR A 300 13.93 -4.85 -24.92
N VAL A 301 13.99 -3.50 -24.90
CA VAL A 301 12.97 -2.65 -25.52
C VAL A 301 12.89 -2.84 -27.04
N GLN A 302 13.97 -3.25 -27.71
CA GLN A 302 13.95 -3.47 -29.15
C GLN A 302 12.97 -4.57 -29.57
N SER A 303 13.10 -5.77 -29.02
CA SER A 303 12.24 -6.91 -29.37
C SER A 303 10.77 -6.63 -28.99
N GLU A 304 10.56 -6.04 -27.82
CA GLU A 304 9.22 -5.73 -27.33
C GLU A 304 8.54 -4.64 -28.18
N ARG A 305 9.30 -3.63 -28.63
CA ARG A 305 8.80 -2.60 -29.54
C ARG A 305 8.38 -3.22 -30.86
N ASP A 306 9.22 -4.06 -31.45
CA ASP A 306 8.93 -4.68 -32.75
C ASP A 306 7.65 -5.52 -32.69
N TRP A 307 7.47 -6.32 -31.63
CA TRP A 307 6.24 -7.09 -31.46
C TRP A 307 5.00 -6.21 -31.30
N LEU A 308 5.08 -5.14 -30.49
CA LEU A 308 3.97 -4.22 -30.29
C LEU A 308 3.65 -3.41 -31.56
N THR A 309 4.66 -2.95 -32.29
CA THR A 309 4.49 -2.25 -33.57
C THR A 309 3.82 -3.16 -34.59
N GLN A 310 4.26 -4.42 -34.70
CA GLN A 310 3.64 -5.39 -35.60
C GLN A 310 2.15 -5.60 -35.27
N LEU A 311 1.80 -5.74 -33.99
CA LEU A 311 0.39 -5.86 -33.58
C LEU A 311 -0.41 -4.59 -33.87
N ALA A 312 0.19 -3.41 -33.70
CA ALA A 312 -0.45 -2.14 -34.04
C ALA A 312 -0.71 -2.04 -35.56
N GLU A 313 0.26 -2.40 -36.40
CA GLU A 313 0.09 -2.41 -37.87
C GLU A 313 -1.01 -3.40 -38.31
N GLU A 314 -1.12 -4.55 -37.65
CA GLU A 314 -2.17 -5.56 -37.93
C GLU A 314 -3.57 -5.11 -37.49
N GLY A 315 -3.67 -4.33 -36.41
CA GLY A 315 -4.93 -3.84 -35.87
C GLY A 315 -5.40 -2.50 -36.43
N GLU A 316 -4.57 -1.81 -37.22
CA GLU A 316 -4.85 -0.44 -37.67
C GLU A 316 -6.20 -0.37 -38.40
N PRO A 317 -7.18 0.38 -37.85
CA PRO A 317 -8.49 0.46 -38.47
C PRO A 317 -8.42 1.32 -39.74
N PRO A 318 -9.29 1.09 -40.74
CA PRO A 318 -9.35 1.94 -41.93
C PRO A 318 -9.53 3.42 -41.55
N LEU A 319 -8.93 4.31 -42.35
CA LEU A 319 -8.72 5.75 -42.08
C LEU A 319 -9.92 6.54 -41.52
N GLU A 320 -11.16 6.10 -41.75
CA GLU A 320 -12.39 6.75 -41.24
C GLU A 320 -12.62 6.52 -39.73
N ASP A 321 -12.21 5.36 -39.19
CA ASP A 321 -12.43 4.99 -37.77
C ASP A 321 -11.33 5.54 -36.83
N ALA A 322 -10.13 5.82 -37.36
CA ALA A 322 -9.00 6.38 -36.61
C ALA A 322 -9.28 7.80 -36.05
N VAL A 323 -10.16 8.56 -36.72
CA VAL A 323 -10.55 9.93 -36.33
C VAL A 323 -11.44 9.93 -35.07
N ILE A 324 -12.22 8.88 -34.85
CA ILE A 324 -13.14 8.77 -33.70
C ILE A 324 -12.38 8.37 -32.42
N ILE A 325 -11.36 7.51 -32.56
CA ILE A 325 -10.57 6.98 -31.45
C ILE A 325 -9.68 8.08 -30.83
N THR A 326 -9.03 8.88 -31.67
CA THR A 326 -8.15 9.98 -31.24
C THR A 326 -8.88 11.09 -30.48
N GLN A 327 -10.18 11.30 -30.75
CA GLN A 327 -10.99 12.29 -30.02
C GLN A 327 -11.37 11.84 -28.60
N ASN A 328 -11.50 10.54 -28.34
CA ASN A 328 -11.88 10.01 -27.02
C ASN A 328 -10.72 10.00 -26.01
N GLU A 329 -9.48 9.76 -26.45
CA GLU A 329 -8.30 9.77 -25.57
C GLU A 329 -8.01 11.17 -25.00
N SER A 330 -8.21 12.21 -25.82
CA SER A 330 -8.04 13.62 -25.39
C SER A 330 -8.98 14.02 -24.24
N ARG A 331 -10.14 13.36 -24.11
CA ARG A 331 -11.13 13.61 -23.05
C ARG A 331 -10.81 12.89 -21.74
N GLN A 332 -10.07 11.77 -21.77
CA GLN A 332 -9.65 11.05 -20.56
C GLN A 332 -8.40 11.65 -19.90
N GLU A 333 -7.48 12.23 -20.68
CA GLU A 333 -6.25 12.84 -20.14
C GLU A 333 -6.48 14.20 -19.44
N ALA A 334 -7.62 14.86 -19.68
CA ALA A 334 -7.95 16.13 -19.04
C ALA A 334 -8.44 16.01 -17.57
N ALA A 335 -8.76 14.80 -17.09
CA ALA A 335 -9.37 14.58 -15.78
C ALA A 335 -8.37 14.39 -14.61
N THR A 336 -7.06 14.35 -14.86
CA THR A 336 -6.04 14.07 -13.83
C THR A 336 -5.13 15.25 -13.50
N TRP A 337 -5.39 16.43 -14.07
CA TRP A 337 -4.57 17.63 -13.88
C TRP A 337 -5.08 18.58 -12.79
N LEU A 338 -5.50 18.09 -11.62
CA LEU A 338 -5.78 18.95 -10.47
C LEU A 338 -5.59 18.15 -9.18
N ILE A 339 -4.39 18.22 -8.59
CA ILE A 339 -4.13 18.50 -7.17
C ILE A 339 -2.65 18.90 -7.08
N ALA A 340 -2.43 20.18 -7.36
CA ALA A 340 -1.24 20.89 -6.96
C ALA A 340 -1.34 21.19 -5.45
N LYS A 341 -0.41 20.65 -4.64
CA LYS A 341 0.04 21.29 -3.39
C LYS A 341 1.23 20.52 -2.80
N SER A 342 2.44 20.88 -3.23
CA SER A 342 3.71 20.28 -2.77
C SER A 342 4.48 21.14 -1.75
N ALA A 343 3.83 22.07 -1.05
CA ALA A 343 4.48 22.88 -0.01
C ALA A 343 3.86 22.74 1.39
N THR A 344 2.66 22.19 1.54
CA THR A 344 1.98 22.04 2.85
C THR A 344 2.24 20.68 3.52
N GLY A 345 2.66 19.65 2.76
CA GLY A 345 2.84 18.29 3.30
C GLY A 345 4.08 18.12 4.19
N THR A 346 5.16 18.86 3.92
CA THR A 346 6.46 18.66 4.59
C THR A 346 6.47 19.18 6.03
N LEU A 347 5.72 20.26 6.33
CA LEU A 347 5.50 20.75 7.70
C LEU A 347 4.47 19.90 8.46
N LEU A 348 3.48 19.35 7.76
CA LEU A 348 2.50 18.43 8.34
C LEU A 348 3.15 17.09 8.74
N TYR A 349 4.18 16.63 8.01
CA TYR A 349 4.83 15.34 8.25
C TYR A 349 5.77 15.32 9.47
N PHE A 350 6.49 16.41 9.75
CA PHE A 350 7.20 16.54 11.02
C PHE A 350 6.22 16.63 12.19
N GLY A 351 5.07 17.29 11.99
CA GLY A 351 3.96 17.28 12.94
C GLY A 351 3.35 15.89 13.16
N LEU A 352 3.11 15.12 12.10
CA LEU A 352 2.48 13.80 12.18
C LEU A 352 3.40 12.72 12.73
N PHE A 353 4.71 12.77 12.46
CA PHE A 353 5.67 11.86 13.09
C PHE A 353 5.88 12.19 14.58
N PHE A 354 5.88 13.47 14.93
CA PHE A 354 5.85 13.90 16.33
C PHE A 354 4.55 13.48 17.02
N VAL A 355 3.40 13.64 16.36
CA VAL A 355 2.09 13.20 16.89
C VAL A 355 2.01 11.68 16.98
N ALA A 356 2.49 10.91 15.99
CA ALA A 356 2.50 9.45 16.05
C ALA A 356 3.44 8.91 17.12
N SER A 357 4.61 9.53 17.31
CA SER A 357 5.51 9.17 18.41
C SER A 357 4.95 9.59 19.76
N VAL A 358 4.27 10.74 19.87
CA VAL A 358 3.52 11.17 21.07
C VAL A 358 2.30 10.27 21.32
N ILE A 359 1.62 9.76 20.30
CA ILE A 359 0.51 8.80 20.43
C ILE A 359 1.05 7.45 20.87
N VAL A 360 2.14 6.93 20.28
CA VAL A 360 2.76 5.67 20.72
C VAL A 360 3.31 5.81 22.14
N PHE A 361 3.89 6.95 22.48
CA PHE A 361 4.35 7.26 23.83
C PHE A 361 3.18 7.51 24.81
N GLY A 362 2.09 8.10 24.33
CA GLY A 362 0.84 8.31 25.04
C GLY A 362 0.06 7.01 25.23
N LEU A 363 0.15 6.05 24.32
CA LEU A 363 -0.38 4.69 24.47
C LEU A 363 0.40 3.90 25.54
N ILE A 364 1.66 4.25 25.77
CA ILE A 364 2.52 3.67 26.81
C ILE A 364 2.26 4.34 28.18
N LEU A 365 1.90 5.63 28.22
CA LEU A 365 1.72 6.39 29.47
C LEU A 365 0.26 6.62 29.89
N ASN A 366 -0.68 6.66 28.95
CA ASN A 366 -2.09 6.95 29.15
C ASN A 366 -2.91 5.69 28.86
N LYS A 367 -3.25 5.00 29.95
CA LYS A 367 -3.96 3.72 29.93
C LYS A 367 -5.35 3.83 29.28
N ASP A 368 -6.14 4.87 29.56
CA ASP A 368 -7.49 4.97 29.01
C ASP A 368 -7.50 5.20 27.49
N LEU A 369 -6.56 6.01 26.98
CA LEU A 369 -6.42 6.25 25.55
C LEU A 369 -6.12 4.97 24.76
N ARG A 370 -5.36 4.03 25.35
CA ARG A 370 -5.08 2.72 24.75
C ARG A 370 -6.36 1.92 24.51
N TYR A 371 -7.20 1.80 25.54
CA TYR A 371 -8.45 1.06 25.42
C TYR A 371 -9.44 1.74 24.48
N GLN A 372 -9.50 3.08 24.48
CA GLN A 372 -10.30 3.87 23.53
C GLN A 372 -9.94 3.57 22.06
N LEU A 373 -8.65 3.56 21.74
CA LEU A 373 -8.19 3.32 20.37
C LEU A 373 -8.44 1.88 19.90
N ILE A 374 -8.16 0.89 20.75
CA ILE A 374 -8.41 -0.52 20.42
C ILE A 374 -9.90 -0.79 20.29
N GLY A 375 -10.73 -0.29 21.21
CA GLY A 375 -12.17 -0.46 21.13
C GLY A 375 -12.77 0.23 19.91
N THR A 376 -12.30 1.43 19.54
CA THR A 376 -12.74 2.14 18.32
C THR A 376 -12.41 1.36 17.05
N TYR A 377 -11.26 0.68 17.01
CA TYR A 377 -10.92 -0.23 15.92
C TYR A 377 -11.92 -1.38 15.81
N TYR A 378 -12.34 -1.96 16.93
CA TYR A 378 -13.36 -3.01 16.92
C TYR A 378 -14.75 -2.50 16.56
N ILE A 379 -15.14 -1.29 16.97
CA ILE A 379 -16.38 -0.63 16.50
C ILE A 379 -16.35 -0.47 14.97
N ARG A 380 -15.25 0.00 14.40
CA ARG A 380 -15.12 0.19 12.94
C ARG A 380 -15.11 -1.10 12.13
N THR A 381 -14.76 -2.22 12.77
CA THR A 381 -14.83 -3.55 12.16
C THR A 381 -16.13 -4.28 12.51
N GLU A 382 -17.12 -3.53 13.03
CA GLU A 382 -18.45 -3.99 13.44
C GLU A 382 -18.42 -5.11 14.49
N ASN A 383 -17.31 -5.26 15.20
CA ASN A 383 -17.13 -6.25 16.27
C ASN A 383 -17.41 -5.60 17.64
N TYR A 384 -18.67 -5.25 17.86
CA TYR A 384 -19.09 -4.51 19.06
C TYR A 384 -18.87 -5.29 20.35
N SER A 385 -19.03 -6.63 20.34
CA SER A 385 -18.77 -7.48 21.51
C SER A 385 -17.31 -7.37 21.97
N LYS A 386 -16.33 -7.44 21.05
CA LYS A 386 -14.92 -7.24 21.41
C LYS A 386 -14.65 -5.82 21.89
N ALA A 387 -15.28 -4.81 21.29
CA ALA A 387 -15.14 -3.44 21.76
C ALA A 387 -15.59 -3.29 23.22
N ILE A 388 -16.75 -3.88 23.57
CA ILE A 388 -17.28 -3.92 24.94
C ILE A 388 -16.32 -4.62 25.89
N ASP A 389 -15.78 -5.78 25.52
CA ASP A 389 -14.81 -6.51 26.34
C ASP A 389 -13.56 -5.66 26.62
N TYR A 390 -13.01 -5.01 25.60
CA TYR A 390 -11.82 -4.16 25.75
C TYR A 390 -12.07 -2.91 26.60
N TYR A 391 -13.23 -2.26 26.46
CA TYR A 391 -13.56 -1.13 27.32
C TYR A 391 -13.80 -1.57 28.77
N SER A 392 -14.38 -2.76 28.98
CA SER A 392 -14.56 -3.34 30.31
C SER A 392 -13.23 -3.61 30.99
N GLN A 393 -12.26 -4.17 30.26
CA GLN A 393 -10.88 -4.30 30.77
C GLN A 393 -10.25 -2.94 31.08
N GLY A 394 -10.50 -1.92 30.24
CA GLY A 394 -10.00 -0.58 30.48
C GLY A 394 -10.55 0.05 31.76
N LEU A 395 -11.81 -0.22 32.11
CA LEU A 395 -12.43 0.25 33.34
C LEU A 395 -11.82 -0.40 34.61
N GLU A 396 -11.15 -1.54 34.47
CA GLU A 396 -10.40 -2.18 35.57
C GLU A 396 -8.96 -1.64 35.71
N ASP A 397 -8.37 -1.12 34.62
CA ASP A 397 -6.96 -0.69 34.57
C ASP A 397 -6.76 0.84 34.77
N VAL A 398 -7.83 1.62 34.60
CA VAL A 398 -7.80 3.09 34.65
C VAL A 398 -8.31 3.60 35.99
N ASP A 399 -7.46 4.36 36.70
CA ASP A 399 -7.78 4.86 38.04
C ASP A 399 -8.36 6.30 38.07
N SER A 400 -8.46 6.98 36.92
CA SER A 400 -8.93 8.38 36.86
C SER A 400 -10.40 8.49 36.52
N ASP A 401 -11.17 9.29 37.28
CA ASP A 401 -12.61 9.51 37.07
C ASP A 401 -12.93 9.99 35.64
N GLU A 402 -12.13 10.93 35.13
CA GLU A 402 -12.25 11.45 33.76
C GLU A 402 -11.97 10.36 32.70
N GLY A 403 -10.94 9.53 32.89
CA GLY A 403 -10.61 8.43 31.98
C GLY A 403 -11.67 7.32 32.00
N MET A 404 -12.16 6.96 33.19
CA MET A 404 -13.26 6.01 33.36
C MET A 404 -14.55 6.54 32.70
N ALA A 405 -14.90 7.82 32.90
CA ALA A 405 -16.07 8.43 32.26
C ALA A 405 -16.00 8.36 30.73
N ARG A 406 -14.81 8.59 30.14
CA ARG A 406 -14.61 8.40 28.69
C ARG A 406 -14.79 6.95 28.26
N LEU A 407 -14.29 5.97 29.02
CA LEU A 407 -14.46 4.56 28.68
C LEU A 407 -15.91 4.10 28.77
N TYR A 408 -16.64 4.55 29.80
CA TYR A 408 -18.08 4.34 29.90
C TYR A 408 -18.84 4.91 28.69
N LEU A 409 -18.49 6.13 28.24
CA LEU A 409 -19.07 6.69 27.01
C LEU A 409 -18.78 5.83 25.77
N GLN A 410 -17.54 5.36 25.59
CA GLN A 410 -17.23 4.55 24.41
C GLN A 410 -17.90 3.17 24.45
N ARG A 411 -18.04 2.59 25.64
CA ARG A 411 -18.73 1.31 25.83
C ARG A 411 -20.23 1.44 25.64
N SER A 412 -20.85 2.53 26.11
CA SER A 412 -22.26 2.79 25.86
C SER A 412 -22.58 2.91 24.37
N ARG A 413 -21.72 3.57 23.58
CA ARG A 413 -21.87 3.63 22.13
C ARG A 413 -21.83 2.23 21.49
N ALA A 414 -20.95 1.35 21.94
CA ALA A 414 -20.92 -0.04 21.46
C ALA A 414 -22.20 -0.80 21.81
N PHE A 415 -22.75 -0.61 23.02
CA PHE A 415 -24.05 -1.15 23.41
C PHE A 415 -25.20 -0.61 22.55
N LEU A 416 -25.21 0.70 22.23
CA LEU A 416 -26.23 1.29 21.34
C LEU A 416 -26.20 0.67 19.93
N GLN A 417 -25.01 0.37 19.39
CA GLN A 417 -24.88 -0.32 18.10
C GLN A 417 -25.40 -1.77 18.15
N GLN A 418 -25.40 -2.40 19.32
CA GLN A 418 -26.03 -3.70 19.55
C GLN A 418 -27.51 -3.60 19.94
N HIS A 419 -28.09 -2.40 19.95
CA HIS A 419 -29.44 -2.12 20.43
C HIS A 419 -29.67 -2.46 21.91
N GLU A 420 -28.59 -2.55 22.70
CA GLU A 420 -28.62 -2.78 24.14
C GLU A 420 -28.76 -1.46 24.91
N TYR A 421 -29.96 -0.87 24.88
CA TYR A 421 -30.18 0.49 25.38
C TYR A 421 -30.02 0.64 26.90
N LYS A 422 -30.42 -0.35 27.70
CA LYS A 422 -30.32 -0.28 29.17
C LYS A 422 -28.85 -0.24 29.65
N PRO A 423 -27.97 -1.18 29.22
CA PRO A 423 -26.55 -1.08 29.53
C PRO A 423 -25.91 0.24 29.07
N ALA A 424 -26.30 0.76 27.91
CA ALA A 424 -25.79 2.05 27.44
C ALA A 424 -26.20 3.21 28.36
N ILE A 425 -27.46 3.26 28.79
CA ILE A 425 -27.98 4.26 29.73
C ILE A 425 -27.26 4.15 31.09
N ASP A 426 -27.02 2.93 31.57
CA ASP A 426 -26.32 2.70 32.84
C ASP A 426 -24.88 3.21 32.78
N ASP A 427 -24.14 2.88 31.70
CA ASP A 427 -22.78 3.35 31.47
C ASP A 427 -22.71 4.89 31.38
N LEU A 428 -23.62 5.51 30.63
CA LEU A 428 -23.68 6.97 30.52
C LEU A 428 -24.05 7.63 31.85
N THR A 429 -24.86 6.97 32.67
CA THR A 429 -25.16 7.43 34.02
C THR A 429 -23.94 7.37 34.93
N GLN A 430 -23.08 6.36 34.79
CA GLN A 430 -21.80 6.34 35.50
C GLN A 430 -20.85 7.42 34.98
N ALA A 431 -20.76 7.62 33.66
CA ALA A 431 -19.94 8.67 33.07
C ALA A 431 -20.33 10.06 33.60
N ILE A 432 -21.63 10.37 33.65
CA ILE A 432 -22.14 11.63 34.19
C ILE A 432 -21.83 11.80 35.68
N LYS A 433 -21.93 10.73 36.47
CA LYS A 433 -21.60 10.77 37.91
C LYS A 433 -20.13 11.06 38.17
N LEU A 434 -19.25 10.45 37.38
CA LEU A 434 -17.80 10.61 37.50
C LEU A 434 -17.35 11.96 36.99
N TRP A 435 -17.88 12.37 35.83
CA TRP A 435 -17.48 13.61 35.19
C TRP A 435 -18.62 14.23 34.38
N PRO A 436 -19.40 15.16 34.95
CA PRO A 436 -20.52 15.77 34.24
C PRO A 436 -20.04 16.63 33.05
N ARG A 437 -20.43 16.26 31.83
CA ARG A 437 -20.19 17.03 30.60
C ARG A 437 -21.38 16.95 29.66
N GLY A 438 -21.63 18.02 28.91
CA GLY A 438 -22.75 18.11 27.97
C GLY A 438 -22.86 16.90 27.05
N ARG A 439 -21.72 16.46 26.49
CA ARG A 439 -21.62 15.27 25.64
C ARG A 439 -22.20 13.99 26.26
N TYR A 440 -22.01 13.77 27.56
CA TYR A 440 -22.53 12.55 28.20
C TYR A 440 -24.04 12.61 28.38
N TYR A 441 -24.59 13.79 28.66
CA TYR A 441 -26.04 14.01 28.67
C TYR A 441 -26.64 13.87 27.27
N LEU A 442 -25.99 14.42 26.24
CA LEU A 442 -26.40 14.27 24.83
C LEU A 442 -26.55 12.79 24.45
N GLU A 443 -25.50 12.00 24.69
CA GLU A 443 -25.47 10.58 24.34
C GLU A 443 -26.50 9.77 25.15
N ARG A 444 -26.75 10.14 26.42
CA ARG A 444 -27.78 9.49 27.23
C ARG A 444 -29.19 9.88 26.77
N GLY A 445 -29.38 11.12 26.36
CA GLY A 445 -30.61 11.59 25.73
C GLY A 445 -30.92 10.83 24.43
N ILE A 446 -29.91 10.61 23.58
CA ILE A 446 -30.04 9.78 22.37
C ILE A 446 -30.39 8.32 22.76
N ALA A 447 -29.72 7.76 23.76
CA ALA A 447 -30.01 6.41 24.25
C ALA A 447 -31.45 6.29 24.77
N TYR A 448 -31.95 7.28 25.52
CA TYR A 448 -33.34 7.33 25.97
C TYR A 448 -34.33 7.47 24.83
N TYR A 449 -34.02 8.29 23.81
CA TYR A 449 -34.85 8.43 22.62
C TYR A 449 -34.98 7.08 21.87
N GLN A 450 -33.86 6.37 21.69
CA GLN A 450 -33.86 5.04 21.06
C GLN A 450 -34.57 3.99 21.93
N TYR A 451 -34.45 4.11 23.27
CA TYR A 451 -35.22 3.33 24.24
C TYR A 451 -36.71 3.72 24.30
N LYS A 452 -37.12 4.74 23.55
CA LYS A 452 -38.49 5.31 23.48
C LYS A 452 -38.96 5.97 24.77
N ASN A 453 -38.05 6.31 25.67
CA ASN A 453 -38.34 7.17 26.81
C ASN A 453 -38.13 8.63 26.41
N TYR A 454 -39.05 9.15 25.60
CA TYR A 454 -38.92 10.49 25.01
C TYR A 454 -38.89 11.60 26.07
N PHE A 455 -39.61 11.43 27.19
CA PHE A 455 -39.61 12.39 28.29
C PHE A 455 -38.21 12.51 28.91
N ALA A 456 -37.58 11.39 29.28
CA ALA A 456 -36.21 11.41 29.79
C ALA A 456 -35.21 11.95 28.76
N ALA A 457 -35.41 11.64 27.48
CA ALA A 457 -34.59 12.16 26.39
C ALA A 457 -34.63 13.70 26.32
N THR A 458 -35.82 14.32 26.41
CA THR A 458 -35.93 15.79 26.38
C THR A 458 -35.17 16.46 27.53
N PHE A 459 -35.20 15.87 28.72
CA PHE A 459 -34.51 16.41 29.89
C PHE A 459 -32.98 16.36 29.72
N ASP A 460 -32.45 15.20 29.35
CA ASP A 460 -31.01 15.02 29.12
C ASP A 460 -30.50 15.86 27.94
N LEU A 461 -31.28 15.99 26.87
CA LEU A 461 -30.91 16.82 25.71
C LEU A 461 -30.92 18.31 26.07
N ASN A 462 -31.86 18.75 26.90
CA ASN A 462 -31.87 20.11 27.43
C ASN A 462 -30.66 20.38 28.34
N ASP A 463 -30.35 19.46 29.25
CA ASP A 463 -29.15 19.55 30.10
C ASP A 463 -27.86 19.56 29.26
N SER A 464 -27.85 18.81 28.15
CA SER A 464 -26.70 18.81 27.23
C SER A 464 -26.48 20.17 26.57
N LEU A 465 -27.54 20.82 26.10
CA LEU A 465 -27.50 22.14 25.45
C LEU A 465 -27.18 23.29 26.42
N ALA A 466 -27.46 23.10 27.72
CA ALA A 466 -27.09 24.04 28.76
C ALA A 466 -25.59 23.95 29.16
N LEU A 467 -24.88 22.92 28.70
CA LEU A 467 -23.46 22.69 28.95
C LEU A 467 -22.64 22.95 27.68
N GLU A 468 -21.30 23.00 27.83
CA GLU A 468 -20.41 23.17 26.68
C GLU A 468 -20.50 21.97 25.71
N LEU A 469 -21.05 22.24 24.52
CA LEU A 469 -21.08 21.36 23.35
C LEU A 469 -20.41 22.06 22.17
N ASP A 470 -19.76 21.30 21.30
CA ASP A 470 -19.32 21.83 20.00
C ASP A 470 -20.49 22.02 19.03
N GLU A 471 -20.25 22.68 17.89
CA GLU A 471 -21.31 23.04 16.94
C GLU A 471 -22.05 21.79 16.38
N ASP A 472 -21.32 20.72 16.09
CA ASP A 472 -21.88 19.46 15.58
C ASP A 472 -22.72 18.74 16.65
N GLU A 473 -22.26 18.76 17.90
CA GLU A 473 -22.98 18.20 19.04
C GLU A 473 -24.25 19.01 19.36
N GLN A 474 -24.23 20.33 19.21
CA GLN A 474 -25.41 21.19 19.35
C GLN A 474 -26.46 20.88 18.27
N VAL A 475 -26.04 20.75 17.01
CA VAL A 475 -26.91 20.33 15.90
C VAL A 475 -27.56 18.99 16.22
N THR A 476 -26.77 18.02 16.68
CA THR A 476 -27.27 16.69 17.06
C THR A 476 -28.28 16.78 18.21
N ALA A 477 -27.96 17.54 19.26
CA ALA A 477 -28.81 17.70 20.43
C ALA A 477 -30.17 18.32 20.08
N LEU A 478 -30.18 19.41 19.31
CA LEU A 478 -31.40 20.08 18.84
C LEU A 478 -32.24 19.15 17.97
N PHE A 479 -31.62 18.40 17.05
CA PHE A 479 -32.33 17.46 16.19
C PHE A 479 -33.06 16.37 17.01
N TYR A 480 -32.35 15.74 17.94
CA TYR A 480 -32.95 14.68 18.76
C TYR A 480 -33.97 15.23 19.76
N ARG A 481 -33.82 16.48 20.23
CA ARG A 481 -34.79 17.10 21.15
C ARG A 481 -36.08 17.46 20.41
N ALA A 482 -35.98 18.04 19.23
CA ALA A 482 -37.12 18.28 18.34
C ALA A 482 -37.85 16.97 18.00
N ALA A 483 -37.10 15.91 17.67
CA ALA A 483 -37.67 14.59 17.40
C ALA A 483 -38.36 14.00 18.64
N ALA A 484 -37.79 14.15 19.84
CA ALA A 484 -38.39 13.71 21.09
C ALA A 484 -39.70 14.47 21.41
N HIS A 485 -39.71 15.80 21.26
CA HIS A 485 -40.91 16.62 21.41
C HIS A 485 -42.00 16.24 20.39
N THR A 486 -41.61 15.97 19.15
CA THR A 486 -42.55 15.46 18.12
C THR A 486 -43.20 14.15 18.54
N ARG A 487 -42.43 13.23 19.15
CA ARG A 487 -42.95 11.95 19.66
C ARG A 487 -43.85 12.11 20.89
N LEU A 488 -43.62 13.15 21.69
CA LEU A 488 -44.47 13.55 22.82
C LEU A 488 -45.69 14.38 22.39
N LYS A 489 -45.73 14.82 21.12
CA LYS A 489 -46.73 15.72 20.53
C LYS A 489 -46.65 17.16 21.06
N ASP A 490 -45.50 17.56 21.59
CA ASP A 490 -45.21 18.93 21.96
C ASP A 490 -44.75 19.72 20.73
N TYR A 491 -45.64 19.90 19.76
CA TYR A 491 -45.26 20.36 18.43
C TYR A 491 -44.69 21.78 18.40
N ASP A 492 -45.13 22.68 19.28
CA ASP A 492 -44.60 24.04 19.36
C ASP A 492 -43.11 24.05 19.70
N LEU A 493 -42.71 23.23 20.69
CA LEU A 493 -41.29 23.08 21.09
C LEU A 493 -40.48 22.37 19.99
N ALA A 494 -41.08 21.40 19.30
CA ALA A 494 -40.41 20.74 18.18
C ALA A 494 -40.14 21.68 17.00
N ILE A 495 -41.09 22.58 16.69
CA ILE A 495 -40.93 23.60 15.66
C ILE A 495 -39.80 24.57 16.05
N GLU A 496 -39.79 25.06 17.29
CA GLU A 496 -38.76 25.98 17.79
C GLU A 496 -37.35 25.37 17.66
N ASP A 497 -37.18 24.11 18.05
CA ASP A 497 -35.89 23.42 17.93
C ASP A 497 -35.47 23.20 16.47
N TYR A 498 -36.38 22.81 15.57
CA TYR A 498 -36.05 22.65 14.15
C TYR A 498 -35.73 23.97 13.47
N GLU A 499 -36.44 25.05 13.79
CA GLU A 499 -36.16 26.38 13.26
C GLU A 499 -34.81 26.90 13.76
N THR A 500 -34.52 26.71 15.06
CA THR A 500 -33.21 27.04 15.64
C THR A 500 -32.10 26.26 14.94
N LEU A 501 -32.27 24.95 14.76
CA LEU A 501 -31.30 24.09 14.07
C LEU A 501 -31.03 24.58 12.63
N LEU A 502 -32.05 25.03 11.90
CA LEU A 502 -31.91 25.53 10.52
C LEU A 502 -31.15 26.86 10.40
N THR A 503 -30.93 27.57 11.52
CA THR A 503 -30.06 28.75 11.56
C THR A 503 -28.57 28.42 11.65
N LEU A 504 -28.23 27.18 12.04
CA LEU A 504 -26.85 26.73 12.21
C LEU A 504 -26.20 26.36 10.88
N SER A 505 -24.87 26.22 10.90
CA SER A 505 -24.12 25.65 9.79
C SER A 505 -24.45 24.15 9.69
N LEU A 506 -25.13 23.75 8.61
CA LEU A 506 -25.56 22.37 8.39
C LEU A 506 -25.01 21.84 7.07
N ASP A 507 -24.77 20.53 7.02
CA ASP A 507 -24.61 19.87 5.73
C ASP A 507 -25.95 19.80 4.95
N THR A 508 -25.86 19.51 3.66
CA THR A 508 -27.04 19.44 2.78
C THR A 508 -28.07 18.41 3.26
N THR A 509 -27.62 17.31 3.86
CA THR A 509 -28.46 16.19 4.28
C THR A 509 -29.20 16.52 5.58
N GLU A 510 -28.50 17.07 6.57
CA GLU A 510 -29.04 17.49 7.86
C GLU A 510 -30.09 18.58 7.68
N ARG A 511 -29.78 19.59 6.85
CA ARG A 511 -30.73 20.65 6.50
C ARG A 511 -31.99 20.06 5.84
N GLN A 512 -31.83 19.14 4.91
CA GLN A 512 -32.97 18.50 4.24
C GLN A 512 -33.83 17.69 5.23
N ARG A 513 -33.21 16.93 6.13
CA ARG A 513 -33.93 16.16 7.16
C ARG A 513 -34.72 17.05 8.10
N ALA A 514 -34.10 18.12 8.61
CA ALA A 514 -34.73 19.08 9.50
C ALA A 514 -35.90 19.80 8.82
N GLN A 515 -35.71 20.27 7.59
CA GLN A 515 -36.77 20.93 6.82
C GLN A 515 -37.95 20.00 6.53
N THR A 516 -37.66 18.73 6.23
CA THR A 516 -38.70 17.73 5.98
C THR A 516 -39.54 17.48 7.23
N ALA A 517 -38.88 17.23 8.38
CA ALA A 517 -39.56 17.04 9.65
C ALA A 517 -40.40 18.27 10.06
N LEU A 518 -39.86 19.48 9.87
CA LEU A 518 -40.57 20.72 10.15
C LEU A 518 -41.84 20.87 9.31
N ASN A 519 -41.75 20.57 8.01
CA ASN A 519 -42.90 20.64 7.11
C ASN A 519 -43.96 19.59 7.46
N GLU A 520 -43.56 18.38 7.84
CA GLU A 520 -44.47 17.31 8.27
C GLU A 520 -45.24 17.72 9.54
N ILE A 521 -44.58 18.35 10.50
CA ILE A 521 -45.23 18.83 11.73
C ILE A 521 -46.21 19.95 11.41
N LYS A 522 -45.82 20.95 10.60
CA LYS A 522 -46.70 22.05 10.20
C LYS A 522 -47.93 21.56 9.45
N ALA A 523 -47.75 20.63 8.50
CA ALA A 523 -48.85 20.02 7.75
C ALA A 523 -49.76 19.12 8.61
N TYR A 524 -49.31 18.63 9.76
CA TYR A 524 -50.13 17.86 10.69
C TYR A 524 -50.95 18.76 11.63
N ILE A 525 -50.47 19.98 11.92
CA ILE A 525 -51.17 20.96 12.76
C ILE A 525 -52.25 21.70 11.95
N GLU A 526 -51.96 22.04 10.69
CA GLU A 526 -52.91 22.59 9.72
C GLU A 526 -54.03 21.58 9.38
#